data_AF-A0A959B3D6-F1
#
_entry.id   AF-A0A959B3D6-F1
#
_cell.length_a   1.000
_cell.length_b   1.000
_cell.length_c   1.000
_cell.angle_alpha   90.00
_cell.angle_beta   90.00
_cell.angle_gamma   90.00
#
_symmetry.space_group_name_H-M   'P 1'
#
loop_
_entity.id
_entity.type
_entity.pdbx_description
1 polymer ?
#
loop_
_entity_poly.entity_id
_entity_poly.type
_entity_poly.pdbx_seq_one_letter_code
_entity_poly.pdbx_strand_id
1 'polypeptide(L)'
;EPCDLINGALYLIEGDGVNAGLTFAAAIPFAGWVATGAKYARIAVKIADNSVLEFLVKLNAAGEITFPLPTGKTFRQIVGVTDPLDEAHHLVPQALWDHDLVQYAASAKRKTFHMHHPKNGMATKKYRIDYQTDGIHANHPNYNSQVNQKMTDLIDDLEQEYGVPLEQIDPNVVSERLIDFQNSLRSLIESNPNTKINDLVIP
;
A
#
# COMPACT_ATOMS: atom_id res chain seq x y z
N GLU A 1 2.82 -13.56 -33.23
CA GLU A 1 1.89 -12.41 -33.21
C GLU A 1 0.70 -12.75 -34.11
N PRO A 2 -0.55 -12.54 -33.66
CA PRO A 2 -0.99 -11.31 -33.00
C PRO A 2 -1.44 -11.55 -31.55
N CYS A 3 -0.76 -10.90 -30.60
CA CYS A 3 -1.28 -10.66 -29.25
C CYS A 3 -1.67 -9.19 -29.06
N ASP A 4 -1.97 -8.50 -30.16
CA ASP A 4 -2.78 -7.28 -30.17
C ASP A 4 -4.22 -7.67 -30.55
N LEU A 5 -4.99 -8.11 -29.54
CA LEU A 5 -6.45 -8.34 -29.55
C LEU A 5 -6.75 -8.71 -28.07
N ILE A 6 -7.55 -8.02 -27.25
CA ILE A 6 -8.77 -7.25 -27.48
C ILE A 6 -8.91 -6.27 -26.30
N ASN A 7 -9.05 -4.98 -26.61
CA ASN A 7 -9.76 -4.00 -25.77
C ASN A 7 -11.24 -4.40 -25.71
N GLY A 8 -11.83 -4.57 -24.52
CA GLY A 8 -13.26 -4.89 -24.44
C GLY A 8 -13.84 -4.91 -23.03
N ALA A 9 -14.57 -3.84 -22.72
CA ALA A 9 -15.60 -3.72 -21.68
C ALA A 9 -15.17 -3.61 -20.20
N LEU A 10 -15.23 -2.35 -19.74
CA LEU A 10 -15.53 -1.92 -18.37
C LEU A 10 -16.61 -2.77 -17.69
N TYR A 11 -16.49 -2.99 -16.37
CA TYR A 11 -17.65 -2.95 -15.47
C TYR A 11 -17.32 -2.36 -14.09
N LEU A 12 -18.23 -1.48 -13.68
CA LEU A 12 -18.40 -0.88 -12.37
C LEU A 12 -18.91 -1.90 -11.34
N ILE A 13 -18.63 -1.61 -10.07
CA ILE A 13 -19.55 -1.56 -8.91
C ILE A 13 -18.87 -2.17 -7.68
N GLU A 14 -18.47 -1.30 -6.76
CA GLU A 14 -18.73 -1.44 -5.32
C GLU A 14 -18.67 -0.04 -4.68
N GLY A 15 -19.64 0.80 -5.06
CA GLY A 15 -20.30 1.77 -4.17
C GLY A 15 -19.50 2.81 -3.36
N ASP A 16 -18.18 2.95 -3.53
CA ASP A 16 -17.38 3.92 -2.80
C ASP A 16 -16.37 4.56 -3.75
N GLY A 17 -16.43 5.89 -3.90
CA GLY A 17 -15.93 6.70 -5.03
C GLY A 17 -14.42 6.69 -5.31
N VAL A 18 -13.69 5.72 -4.77
CA VAL A 18 -12.23 5.52 -4.85
C VAL A 18 -11.85 4.08 -5.26
N ASN A 19 -12.80 3.15 -5.46
CA ASN A 19 -12.54 1.71 -5.65
C ASN A 19 -12.97 1.14 -7.02
N ALA A 20 -12.11 1.16 -8.04
CA ALA A 20 -12.27 0.25 -9.20
C ALA A 20 -10.92 0.01 -9.89
N GLY A 21 -10.13 -0.93 -9.39
CA GLY A 21 -8.87 -1.34 -10.00
C GLY A 21 -8.85 -2.84 -10.23
N LEU A 22 -9.14 -3.29 -11.46
CA LEU A 22 -8.84 -4.66 -11.89
C LEU A 22 -8.87 -4.78 -13.43
N THR A 23 -8.04 -5.57 -14.12
CA THR A 23 -6.56 -5.72 -14.15
C THR A 23 -6.19 -6.34 -15.51
N PHE A 24 -4.97 -6.13 -16.02
CA PHE A 24 -4.25 -7.18 -16.77
C PHE A 24 -3.23 -7.79 -15.79
N ALA A 25 -3.59 -8.88 -15.11
CA ALA A 25 -2.70 -9.58 -14.19
C ALA A 25 -1.91 -10.63 -14.98
N ALA A 26 -0.66 -10.34 -15.28
CA ALA A 26 0.31 -11.40 -15.49
C ALA A 26 0.60 -11.95 -14.07
N ALA A 27 0.18 -13.18 -13.78
CA ALA A 27 0.20 -13.73 -12.43
C ALA A 27 1.62 -13.70 -11.83
N ILE A 28 1.80 -13.04 -10.69
CA ILE A 28 3.01 -13.16 -9.87
C ILE A 28 2.87 -14.48 -9.10
N PRO A 29 3.63 -15.54 -9.41
CA PRO A 29 3.56 -16.78 -8.65
C PRO A 29 4.16 -16.55 -7.25
N PHE A 30 3.35 -16.63 -6.19
CA PHE A 30 3.86 -16.69 -4.82
C PHE A 30 3.92 -18.13 -4.25
N ALA A 31 3.35 -19.12 -4.95
CA ALA A 31 3.49 -20.52 -4.58
C ALA A 31 4.57 -21.21 -5.43
N GLY A 32 5.55 -21.80 -4.76
CA GLY A 32 6.56 -22.75 -5.26
C GLY A 32 6.78 -22.87 -6.78
N TRP A 33 7.99 -22.45 -7.23
CA TRP A 33 8.67 -22.83 -8.47
C TRP A 33 8.05 -22.37 -9.82
N VAL A 34 8.87 -21.62 -10.59
CA VAL A 34 8.85 -21.55 -12.06
C VAL A 34 7.52 -21.10 -12.70
N ALA A 35 7.18 -19.82 -12.61
CA ALA A 35 6.39 -19.18 -13.68
C ALA A 35 7.27 -18.21 -14.47
N THR A 36 7.92 -18.73 -15.50
CA THR A 36 8.82 -18.05 -16.45
C THR A 36 8.09 -17.11 -17.42
N GLY A 37 7.11 -16.34 -16.95
CA GLY A 37 6.27 -15.54 -17.86
C GLY A 37 6.04 -14.10 -17.43
N ALA A 38 5.81 -13.86 -16.14
CA ALA A 38 5.35 -12.58 -15.64
C ALA A 38 6.18 -12.13 -14.45
N LYS A 39 6.91 -11.02 -14.62
CA LYS A 39 7.69 -10.40 -13.53
C LYS A 39 7.04 -9.15 -12.97
N TYR A 40 5.83 -8.82 -13.42
CA TYR A 40 5.11 -7.65 -12.93
C TYR A 40 3.60 -7.77 -13.15
N ALA A 41 2.83 -7.14 -12.28
CA ALA A 41 1.42 -6.83 -12.45
C ALA A 41 1.21 -5.31 -12.48
N ARG A 42 0.10 -4.85 -13.07
CA ARG A 42 -0.28 -3.44 -13.11
C ARG A 42 -1.63 -3.21 -12.48
N ILE A 43 -1.72 -2.21 -11.62
CA ILE A 43 -2.94 -1.79 -10.95
C ILE A 43 -3.29 -0.40 -11.45
N ALA A 44 -4.47 -0.24 -12.04
CA ALA A 44 -4.99 1.07 -12.41
C ALA A 44 -5.59 1.75 -11.17
N VAL A 45 -5.10 2.95 -10.85
CA VAL A 45 -5.47 3.67 -9.64
C VAL A 45 -5.81 5.09 -10.01
N LYS A 46 -7.00 5.54 -9.59
CA LYS A 46 -7.38 6.94 -9.67
C LYS A 46 -6.70 7.71 -8.54
N ILE A 47 -5.96 8.77 -8.88
CA ILE A 47 -5.28 9.61 -7.89
C ILE A 47 -6.05 10.90 -7.63
N ALA A 48 -5.56 11.73 -6.70
CA ALA A 48 -6.26 12.91 -6.19
C ALA A 48 -6.64 13.94 -7.28
N ASP A 49 -5.88 14.05 -8.36
CA ASP A 49 -6.17 14.93 -9.50
C ASP A 49 -7.20 14.36 -10.50
N ASN A 50 -7.85 13.24 -10.14
CA ASN A 50 -8.75 12.43 -10.97
C ASN A 50 -8.10 11.71 -12.17
N SER A 51 -6.79 11.83 -12.39
CA SER A 51 -6.09 11.01 -13.37
C SER A 51 -6.02 9.55 -12.92
N VAL A 52 -5.98 8.65 -13.90
CA VAL A 52 -5.74 7.22 -13.67
C VAL A 52 -4.28 6.94 -13.98
N LEU A 53 -3.55 6.42 -13.00
CA LEU A 53 -2.16 5.99 -13.14
C LEU A 53 -2.06 4.48 -13.04
N GLU A 54 -1.13 3.90 -13.79
CA GLU A 54 -0.75 2.50 -13.66
C GLU A 54 0.37 2.36 -12.63
N PHE A 55 0.08 1.63 -11.56
CA PHE A 55 1.05 1.25 -10.53
C PHE A 55 1.58 -0.14 -10.82
N LEU A 56 2.90 -0.32 -10.74
CA LEU A 56 3.57 -1.58 -11.05
C LEU A 56 3.89 -2.32 -9.76
N VAL A 57 3.47 -3.58 -9.68
CA VAL A 57 3.93 -4.55 -8.70
C VAL A 57 4.96 -5.41 -9.41
N LYS A 58 6.25 -5.33 -9.06
CA LYS A 58 7.33 -5.93 -9.86
C LYS A 58 8.23 -6.82 -9.03
N LEU A 59 8.47 -8.06 -9.47
CA LEU A 59 9.48 -8.92 -8.87
C LEU A 59 10.90 -8.44 -9.20
N ASN A 60 11.75 -8.34 -8.17
CA ASN A 60 13.18 -8.12 -8.31
C ASN A 60 13.93 -9.45 -8.58
N ALA A 61 15.26 -9.39 -8.66
CA ALA A 61 16.09 -10.58 -8.90
C ALA A 61 16.13 -11.56 -7.71
N ALA A 62 15.86 -11.08 -6.49
CA ALA A 62 15.78 -11.89 -5.28
C ALA A 62 14.40 -12.57 -5.11
N GLY A 63 13.42 -12.23 -5.95
CA GLY A 63 12.06 -12.77 -5.86
C GLY A 63 11.11 -11.94 -4.99
N GLU A 64 11.51 -10.75 -4.57
CA GLU A 64 10.67 -9.84 -3.77
C GLU A 64 9.91 -8.88 -4.69
N ILE A 65 8.68 -8.58 -4.31
CA ILE A 65 7.85 -7.55 -4.91
C ILE A 65 8.39 -6.18 -4.54
N THR A 66 8.63 -5.38 -5.56
CA THR A 66 9.02 -3.97 -5.50
C THR A 66 7.88 -3.08 -5.99
N PHE A 67 7.83 -1.88 -5.43
CA PHE A 67 6.78 -0.89 -5.67
C PHE A 67 7.39 0.37 -6.30
N PRO A 68 7.79 0.37 -7.58
CA PRO A 68 8.23 1.60 -8.22
C PRO A 68 7.08 2.62 -8.29
N LEU A 69 7.42 3.89 -8.08
CA LEU A 69 6.51 4.99 -8.39
C LEU A 69 6.22 5.06 -9.90
N PRO A 70 5.00 5.43 -10.31
CA PRO A 70 4.72 5.78 -11.70
C PRO A 70 5.68 6.84 -12.22
N THR A 71 6.13 6.69 -13.47
CA THR A 71 7.12 7.57 -14.09
C THR A 71 6.71 9.05 -14.02
N GLY A 72 7.62 9.90 -13.55
CA GLY A 72 7.40 11.35 -13.46
C GLY A 72 6.44 11.78 -12.35
N LYS A 73 6.03 10.86 -11.46
CA LYS A 73 5.17 11.15 -10.32
C LYS A 73 5.94 10.98 -9.01
N THR A 74 5.71 11.91 -8.10
CA THR A 74 6.14 11.82 -6.70
C THR A 74 4.99 11.28 -5.86
N PHE A 75 5.29 10.68 -4.70
CA PHE A 75 4.24 10.24 -3.78
C PHE A 75 3.35 11.42 -3.32
N ARG A 76 3.95 12.60 -3.17
CA ARG A 76 3.24 13.86 -2.91
C ARG A 76 2.12 14.13 -3.93
N GLN A 77 2.42 14.01 -5.22
CA GLN A 77 1.45 14.21 -6.30
C GLN A 77 0.36 13.13 -6.31
N ILE A 78 0.71 11.89 -5.96
CA ILE A 78 -0.23 10.77 -5.91
C ILE A 78 -1.26 10.95 -4.80
N VAL A 79 -0.79 11.34 -3.60
CA VAL A 79 -1.64 11.62 -2.43
C VAL A 79 -2.42 12.93 -2.59
N GLY A 80 -1.97 13.82 -3.48
CA GLY A 80 -2.63 15.11 -3.72
C GLY A 80 -2.22 16.21 -2.75
N VAL A 81 -1.02 16.14 -2.17
CA VAL A 81 -0.54 17.17 -1.25
C VAL A 81 -0.13 18.41 -2.05
N THR A 82 -0.89 19.50 -1.89
CA THR A 82 -0.69 20.76 -2.60
C THR A 82 0.01 21.80 -1.73
N ASP A 83 -0.30 21.86 -0.43
CA ASP A 83 0.27 22.84 0.50
C ASP A 83 1.76 22.60 0.77
N PRO A 84 2.68 23.54 0.47
CA PRO A 84 4.11 23.36 0.71
C PRO A 84 4.49 23.10 2.18
N LEU A 85 3.58 23.35 3.12
CA LEU A 85 3.72 23.09 4.54
C LEU A 85 3.33 21.67 4.96
N ASP A 86 2.71 20.92 4.06
CA ASP A 86 2.40 19.52 4.26
C ASP A 86 3.45 18.61 3.61
N GLU A 87 3.56 17.39 4.12
CA GLU A 87 4.29 16.29 3.52
C GLU A 87 3.36 15.08 3.33
N ALA A 88 3.65 14.25 2.33
CA ALA A 88 2.95 12.99 2.14
C ALA A 88 3.52 11.95 3.10
N HIS A 89 2.70 11.46 4.01
CA HIS A 89 3.04 10.42 4.96
C HIS A 89 2.49 9.07 4.48
N HIS A 90 3.33 8.04 4.47
CA HIS A 90 2.91 6.66 4.25
C HIS A 90 2.35 6.08 5.54
N LEU A 91 1.13 5.53 5.50
CA LEU A 91 0.48 4.91 6.66
C LEU A 91 1.19 3.61 7.04
N VAL A 92 1.24 2.64 6.13
CA VAL A 92 2.20 1.53 6.20
C VAL A 92 3.53 2.07 5.69
N PRO A 93 4.59 2.17 6.52
CA PRO A 93 5.85 2.80 6.15
C PRO A 93 6.49 2.14 4.93
N GLN A 94 7.00 2.96 4.01
CA GLN A 94 7.75 2.48 2.85
C GLN A 94 8.98 1.64 3.23
N ALA A 95 9.55 1.85 4.42
CA ALA A 95 10.68 1.07 4.92
C ALA A 95 10.33 -0.42 5.17
N LEU A 96 9.04 -0.76 5.28
CA LEU A 96 8.55 -2.13 5.52
C LEU A 96 8.03 -2.78 4.24
N TRP A 97 8.51 -2.33 3.07
CA TRP A 97 8.06 -2.85 1.78
C TRP A 97 8.35 -4.34 1.61
N ASP A 98 9.40 -4.84 2.25
CA ASP A 98 9.90 -6.23 2.23
C ASP A 98 9.30 -7.11 3.33
N HIS A 99 8.46 -6.56 4.22
CA HIS A 99 7.78 -7.35 5.24
C HIS A 99 6.84 -8.39 4.60
N ASP A 100 6.82 -9.62 5.11
CA ASP A 100 6.05 -10.74 4.52
C ASP A 100 4.58 -10.39 4.31
N LEU A 101 3.90 -9.83 5.31
CA LEU A 101 2.52 -9.36 5.18
C LEU A 101 2.30 -8.42 3.97
N VAL A 102 3.23 -7.49 3.69
CA VAL A 102 3.17 -6.59 2.53
C VAL A 102 3.41 -7.36 1.23
N GLN A 103 4.39 -8.25 1.20
CA GLN A 103 4.72 -9.08 0.03
C GLN A 103 3.52 -9.96 -0.37
N TYR A 104 2.90 -10.64 0.60
CA TYR A 104 1.71 -11.45 0.37
C TYR A 104 0.50 -10.61 -0.04
N ALA A 105 0.22 -9.51 0.65
CA ALA A 105 -0.87 -8.61 0.29
C ALA A 105 -0.72 -8.03 -1.13
N ALA A 106 0.51 -7.72 -1.54
CA ALA A 106 0.80 -7.23 -2.89
C ALA A 106 0.71 -8.30 -3.98
N SER A 107 0.70 -9.58 -3.61
CA SER A 107 0.46 -10.69 -4.54
C SER A 107 -1.03 -10.95 -4.81
N ALA A 108 -1.93 -10.29 -4.07
CA ALA A 108 -3.38 -10.44 -4.23
C ALA A 108 -3.84 -10.03 -5.64
N LYS A 109 -4.84 -10.74 -6.16
CA LYS A 109 -5.36 -10.50 -7.52
C LYS A 109 -6.53 -9.53 -7.57
N ARG A 110 -7.32 -9.45 -6.50
CA ARG A 110 -8.56 -8.66 -6.49
C ARG A 110 -8.43 -7.35 -5.72
N LYS A 111 -7.81 -7.41 -4.54
CA LYS A 111 -7.58 -6.24 -3.69
C LYS A 111 -6.10 -6.08 -3.46
N THR A 112 -5.34 -5.83 -4.52
CA THR A 112 -3.88 -5.75 -4.43
C THR A 112 -3.43 -4.57 -3.58
N PHE A 113 -2.66 -4.83 -2.52
CA PHE A 113 -1.99 -3.76 -1.79
C PHE A 113 -0.82 -3.20 -2.63
N HIS A 114 -0.65 -1.88 -2.60
CA HIS A 114 0.49 -1.23 -3.25
C HIS A 114 1.04 -0.13 -2.35
N MET A 115 2.36 -0.15 -2.11
CA MET A 115 3.02 0.77 -1.17
C MET A 115 2.76 2.25 -1.46
N HIS A 116 2.76 2.63 -2.74
CA HIS A 116 2.47 4.00 -3.18
C HIS A 116 1.00 4.28 -3.52
N HIS A 117 0.08 3.41 -3.15
CA HIS A 117 -1.35 3.68 -3.36
C HIS A 117 -1.76 4.95 -2.60
N PRO A 118 -2.59 5.85 -3.16
CA PRO A 118 -3.03 7.06 -2.46
C PRO A 118 -3.73 6.77 -1.13
N LYS A 119 -4.41 5.61 -1.00
CA LYS A 119 -4.98 5.16 0.28
C LYS A 119 -3.95 4.74 1.33
N ASN A 120 -2.72 4.40 0.94
CA ASN A 120 -1.61 4.21 1.87
C ASN A 120 -0.90 5.55 2.18
N GLY A 121 -1.47 6.69 1.77
CA GLY A 121 -0.88 8.00 1.98
C GLY A 121 -1.85 9.02 2.55
N MET A 122 -1.33 10.00 3.27
CA MET A 122 -2.10 11.17 3.68
C MET A 122 -1.23 12.42 3.73
N ALA A 123 -1.87 13.58 3.56
CA ALA A 123 -1.22 14.87 3.79
C ALA A 123 -1.10 15.09 5.30
N THR A 124 0.08 15.47 5.77
CA THR A 124 0.34 15.77 7.17
C THR A 124 1.21 17.01 7.29
N LYS A 125 0.91 17.88 8.25
CA LYS A 125 1.72 19.08 8.48
C LYS A 125 3.15 18.71 8.83
N LYS A 126 4.10 19.28 8.10
CA LYS A 126 5.52 19.08 8.33
C LYS A 126 5.93 19.70 9.65
N TYR A 127 6.68 18.97 10.47
CA TYR A 127 7.36 19.56 11.61
C TYR A 127 8.63 20.28 11.17
N ARG A 128 8.74 21.56 11.52
CA ARG A 128 9.95 22.37 11.33
C ARG A 128 10.16 23.26 12.54
N ILE A 129 11.31 23.14 13.20
CA ILE A 129 11.61 23.91 14.42
C ILE A 129 11.63 25.43 14.19
N ASP A 130 11.98 25.83 12.96
CA ASP A 130 12.17 27.21 12.52
C ASP A 130 10.90 27.88 11.99
N TYR A 131 9.84 27.11 11.69
CA TYR A 131 8.70 27.64 10.94
C TYR A 131 7.35 26.96 11.22
N GLN A 132 7.35 25.72 11.72
CA GLN A 132 6.14 24.91 11.85
C GLN A 132 6.26 23.89 12.99
N THR A 133 6.31 24.40 14.22
CA THR A 133 6.49 23.59 15.44
C THR A 133 5.26 22.77 15.81
N ASP A 134 4.09 23.12 15.27
CA ASP A 134 2.83 22.38 15.41
C ASP A 134 2.72 21.17 14.48
N GLY A 135 3.55 21.07 13.43
CA GLY A 135 3.46 19.97 12.46
C GLY A 135 3.67 18.59 13.06
N ILE A 136 2.83 17.62 12.72
CA ILE A 136 2.85 16.28 13.33
C ILE A 136 3.82 15.30 12.65
N HIS A 137 4.27 15.64 11.44
CA HIS A 137 5.14 14.78 10.64
C HIS A 137 6.60 15.19 10.77
N ALA A 138 7.31 14.46 11.63
CA ALA A 138 8.76 14.53 11.83
C ALA A 138 9.37 13.14 11.60
N ASN A 139 10.65 12.94 11.93
CA ASN A 139 11.22 11.59 11.99
C ASN A 139 10.40 10.72 12.96
N HIS A 140 9.99 9.53 12.52
CA HIS A 140 9.06 8.68 13.26
C HIS A 140 9.50 7.20 13.39
N PRO A 141 10.68 6.90 13.99
CA PRO A 141 11.17 5.54 14.14
C PRO A 141 10.32 4.68 15.08
N ASN A 142 9.73 5.27 16.13
CA ASN A 142 8.85 4.54 17.05
C ASN A 142 7.55 4.12 16.36
N TYR A 143 7.00 4.98 15.49
CA TYR A 143 5.86 4.63 14.64
C TYR A 143 6.21 3.44 13.74
N ASN A 144 7.35 3.48 13.04
CA ASN A 144 7.77 2.39 12.17
C ASN A 144 7.93 1.07 12.94
N SER A 145 8.52 1.11 14.13
CA SER A 145 8.69 -0.08 14.98
C SER A 145 7.36 -0.67 15.42
N GLN A 146 6.41 0.17 15.83
CA GLN A 146 5.08 -0.27 16.23
C GLN A 146 4.28 -0.83 15.05
N VAL A 147 4.35 -0.20 13.87
CA VAL A 147 3.72 -0.74 12.65
C VAL A 147 4.30 -2.09 12.30
N ASN A 148 5.63 -2.23 12.32
CA ASN A 148 6.31 -3.51 12.04
C ASN A 148 5.85 -4.61 13.01
N GLN A 149 5.83 -4.32 14.31
CA GLN A 149 5.37 -5.29 15.31
C GLN A 149 3.91 -5.69 15.04
N LYS A 150 3.03 -4.71 14.83
CA LYS A 150 1.62 -5.01 14.59
C LYS A 150 1.42 -5.84 13.32
N MET A 151 2.21 -5.61 12.28
CA MET A 151 2.16 -6.43 11.07
C MET A 151 2.62 -7.87 11.31
N THR A 152 3.56 -8.10 12.24
CA THR A 152 3.92 -9.45 12.68
C THR A 152 2.77 -10.08 13.46
N ASP A 153 2.17 -9.35 14.41
CA ASP A 153 1.02 -9.85 15.16
C ASP A 153 -0.17 -10.19 14.25
N LEU A 154 -0.39 -9.42 13.18
CA LEU A 154 -1.42 -9.69 12.17
C LEU A 154 -1.16 -10.97 11.37
N ILE A 155 0.11 -11.35 11.16
CA ILE A 155 0.45 -12.66 10.57
C ILE A 155 0.06 -13.75 11.57
N ASP A 156 0.48 -13.65 12.82
CA ASP A 156 0.16 -14.63 13.86
C ASP A 156 -1.36 -14.83 14.01
N ASP A 157 -2.13 -13.73 14.02
CA ASP A 157 -3.59 -13.75 14.05
C ASP A 157 -4.18 -14.49 12.84
N LEU A 158 -3.67 -14.23 11.63
CA LEU A 158 -4.12 -14.88 10.40
C LEU A 158 -3.78 -16.38 10.43
N GLU A 159 -2.58 -16.76 10.83
CA GLU A 159 -2.17 -18.16 10.90
C GLU A 159 -2.99 -18.92 11.95
N GLN A 160 -3.27 -18.29 13.09
CA GLN A 160 -4.15 -18.85 14.12
C GLN A 160 -5.59 -19.00 13.64
N GLU A 161 -6.13 -18.00 12.93
CA GLU A 161 -7.50 -17.99 12.42
C GLU A 161 -7.72 -19.08 11.36
N TYR A 162 -6.76 -19.26 10.46
CA TYR A 162 -6.87 -20.20 9.33
C TYR A 162 -6.25 -21.57 9.62
N GLY A 163 -5.45 -21.71 10.69
CA GLY A 163 -4.79 -22.96 11.08
C GLY A 163 -3.71 -23.44 10.10
N VAL A 164 -3.18 -22.53 9.28
CA VAL A 164 -2.15 -22.79 8.25
C VAL A 164 -1.18 -21.61 8.22
N PRO A 165 0.09 -21.81 7.80
CA PRO A 165 1.03 -20.70 7.71
C PRO A 165 0.62 -19.69 6.63
N LEU A 166 1.11 -18.45 6.75
CA LEU A 166 0.76 -17.31 5.89
C LEU A 166 0.81 -17.65 4.39
N GLU A 167 1.77 -18.49 3.99
CA GLU A 167 2.01 -18.86 2.59
C GLU A 167 0.86 -19.66 1.95
N GLN A 168 0.01 -20.26 2.79
CA GLN A 168 -1.14 -21.07 2.39
C GLN A 168 -2.47 -20.29 2.49
N ILE A 169 -2.44 -19.09 3.06
CA ILE A 169 -3.61 -18.22 3.18
C ILE A 169 -3.84 -17.51 1.84
N ASP A 170 -5.10 -17.36 1.41
CA ASP A 170 -5.44 -16.63 0.18
C ASP A 170 -4.89 -15.19 0.26
N PRO A 171 -4.02 -14.76 -0.68
CA PRO A 171 -3.46 -13.42 -0.67
C PRO A 171 -4.49 -12.28 -0.62
N ASN A 172 -5.72 -12.49 -1.11
CA ASN A 172 -6.76 -11.48 -1.02
C ASN A 172 -7.21 -11.26 0.43
N VAL A 173 -7.26 -12.31 1.26
CA VAL A 173 -7.54 -12.21 2.71
C VAL A 173 -6.41 -11.44 3.40
N VAL A 174 -5.16 -11.80 3.10
CA VAL A 174 -3.98 -11.13 3.67
C VAL A 174 -3.99 -9.65 3.32
N SER A 175 -4.32 -9.32 2.07
CA SER A 175 -4.40 -7.94 1.62
C SER A 175 -5.55 -7.17 2.26
N GLU A 176 -6.72 -7.77 2.41
CA GLU A 176 -7.84 -7.17 3.15
C GLU A 176 -7.42 -6.85 4.59
N ARG A 177 -6.77 -7.78 5.28
CA ARG A 177 -6.28 -7.56 6.65
C ARG A 177 -5.29 -6.40 6.73
N LEU A 178 -4.33 -6.31 5.79
CA LEU A 178 -3.37 -5.20 5.75
C LEU A 178 -4.05 -3.86 5.41
N ILE A 179 -5.04 -3.86 4.50
CA ILE A 179 -5.80 -2.65 4.14
C ILE A 179 -6.65 -2.18 5.32
N ASP A 180 -7.26 -3.08 6.08
CA ASP A 180 -8.02 -2.73 7.29
C ASP A 180 -7.12 -2.11 8.35
N PHE A 181 -5.91 -2.65 8.53
CA PHE A 181 -4.90 -2.05 9.40
C PHE A 181 -4.42 -0.69 8.89
N GLN A 182 -4.16 -0.54 7.60
CA GLN A 182 -3.86 0.76 6.99
C GLN A 182 -4.97 1.79 7.28
N ASN A 183 -6.23 1.38 7.17
CA ASN A 183 -7.37 2.26 7.46
C ASN A 183 -7.45 2.61 8.95
N SER A 184 -7.13 1.69 9.85
CA SER A 184 -7.08 2.00 11.29
C SER A 184 -5.94 2.98 11.64
N LEU A 185 -4.78 2.86 10.99
CA LEU A 185 -3.67 3.82 11.12
C LEU A 185 -4.09 5.23 10.66
N ARG A 186 -4.83 5.32 9.56
CA ARG A 186 -5.42 6.60 9.11
C ARG A 186 -6.31 7.20 10.18
N SER A 187 -7.29 6.42 10.66
CA SER A 187 -8.21 6.88 11.71
C SER A 187 -7.48 7.26 12.99
N LEU A 188 -6.41 6.57 13.36
CA LEU A 188 -5.57 6.90 14.50
C LEU A 188 -4.92 8.28 14.35
N ILE A 189 -4.31 8.57 13.19
CA ILE A 189 -3.68 9.87 12.94
C ILE A 189 -4.74 10.98 12.90
N GLU A 190 -5.85 10.76 12.20
CA GLU A 190 -6.94 11.75 12.05
C GLU A 190 -7.62 12.08 13.39
N SER A 191 -7.77 11.08 14.28
CA SER A 191 -8.32 11.29 15.62
C SER A 191 -7.34 11.93 16.61
N ASN A 192 -6.05 12.04 16.26
CA ASN A 192 -5.01 12.62 17.08
C ASN A 192 -4.28 13.79 16.36
N PRO A 193 -5.01 14.85 15.94
CA PRO A 193 -4.50 15.86 15.02
C PRO A 193 -3.33 16.70 15.55
N ASN A 194 -3.07 16.66 16.86
CA ASN A 194 -2.00 17.43 17.51
C ASN A 194 -0.87 16.54 18.06
N THR A 195 -0.97 15.21 17.90
CA THR A 195 0.04 14.27 18.37
C THR A 195 1.06 14.04 17.28
N LYS A 196 2.36 14.10 17.59
CA LYS A 196 3.39 13.74 16.61
C LYS A 196 3.18 12.28 16.22
N ILE A 197 3.32 11.96 14.94
CA ILE A 197 3.09 10.60 14.44
C ILE A 197 3.96 9.58 15.20
N ASN A 198 5.19 9.96 15.53
CA ASN A 198 6.11 9.15 16.31
C ASN A 198 5.61 8.80 17.72
N ASP A 199 4.72 9.61 18.29
CA ASP A 199 4.24 9.50 19.67
C ASP A 199 2.86 8.84 19.74
N LEU A 200 2.30 8.44 18.59
CA LEU A 200 1.07 7.65 18.53
C LEU A 200 1.31 6.25 19.12
N VAL A 201 0.27 5.73 19.77
CA VAL A 201 0.23 4.35 20.26
C VAL A 201 -0.63 3.54 19.29
N ILE A 202 0.00 2.58 18.61
CA ILE A 202 -0.71 1.67 17.70
C ILE A 202 -1.28 0.52 18.54
N PRO A 203 -2.60 0.29 18.51
CA PRO A 203 -3.26 -0.78 19.26
C PRO A 203 -3.04 -2.17 18.65
#